data_AF-A0A6B2LSL7-F1
#
_entry.id   AF-A0A6B2LSL7-F1
#
_cell.length_a   1.000
_cell.length_b   1.000
_cell.length_c   1.000
_cell.angle_alpha   90.00
_cell.angle_beta   90.00
_cell.angle_gamma   90.00
#
_symmetry.space_group_name_H-M   'P 1'
#
loop_
_entity.id
_entity.type
_entity.pdbx_description
1 polymer ?
#
loop_
_entity_poly.entity_id
_entity_poly.type
_entity_poly.pdbx_seq_one_letter_code
_entity_poly.pdbx_strand_id
1 'polypeptide(L)'
;MLLVNNLKVLNLSDNLLVSLPENFWQCKELEELDLSGNPIHVPDHLPSCIKHMPAFKTLKMSRLEKFTISTSFPNVPEIVMNQIKSFEIPDTFEQALTIRSLE
;
A
#
# COMPACT_ATOMS: atom_id res chain seq x y z
N MET A 1 13.49 -0.52 19.80
CA MET A 1 12.13 -0.19 19.34
C MET A 1 11.97 1.30 18.96
N LEU A 2 13.02 1.98 18.44
CA LEU A 2 13.05 3.45 18.29
C LEU A 2 13.41 3.98 16.88
N LEU A 3 13.60 3.13 15.87
CA LEU A 3 14.17 3.59 14.59
C LEU A 3 13.14 3.96 13.51
N VAL A 4 11.87 3.56 13.63
CA VAL A 4 10.87 3.73 12.54
C VAL A 4 9.97 4.96 12.72
N ASN A 5 10.01 5.63 13.87
CA ASN A 5 9.07 6.71 14.19
C ASN A 5 9.32 8.02 13.42
N ASN A 6 10.43 8.15 12.70
CA ASN A 6 10.73 9.34 11.86
C ASN A 6 10.88 8.96 10.38
N LEU A 7 10.56 7.72 10.03
CA LEU A 7 10.75 7.25 8.67
C LEU A 7 9.67 7.86 7.79
N LYS A 8 10.06 8.73 6.85
CA LYS A 8 9.15 9.38 5.91
C LYS A 8 9.01 8.65 4.60
N VAL A 9 10.09 8.05 4.13
CA VAL A 9 10.12 7.30 2.87
C VAL A 9 10.75 5.96 3.17
N LEU A 10 10.04 4.89 2.81
CA LEU A 10 10.57 3.53 2.89
C LEU A 10 10.51 2.86 1.53
N ASN A 11 11.67 2.46 1.03
CA ASN A 11 11.77 1.63 -0.16
C ASN A 11 12.07 0.19 0.24
N LEU A 12 11.13 -0.71 -0.04
CA LEU A 12 11.27 -2.16 0.10
C LEU A 12 11.13 -2.88 -1.25
N SER A 13 11.30 -2.17 -2.37
CA SER A 13 11.13 -2.74 -3.70
C SER A 13 12.12 -3.86 -3.99
N ASP A 14 11.74 -4.81 -4.85
CA ASP A 14 12.57 -5.91 -5.35
C ASP A 14 13.15 -6.80 -4.24
N ASN A 15 12.32 -7.07 -3.22
CA ASN A 15 12.60 -8.03 -2.17
C ASN A 15 11.68 -9.25 -2.32
N LEU A 16 11.80 -10.19 -1.37
CA LEU A 16 10.97 -11.39 -1.29
C LEU A 16 9.93 -11.29 -0.15
N LEU A 17 9.41 -10.09 0.09
CA LEU A 17 8.42 -9.87 1.15
C LEU A 17 7.09 -10.50 0.76
N VAL A 18 6.57 -11.37 1.63
CA VAL A 18 5.24 -11.98 1.47
C VAL A 18 4.19 -11.25 2.30
N SER A 19 4.61 -10.59 3.38
CA SER A 19 3.77 -9.78 4.25
C SER A 19 4.60 -8.71 4.97
N LEU A 20 3.91 -7.70 5.52
CA LEU A 20 4.47 -6.78 6.49
C LEU A 20 3.92 -7.15 7.88
N PRO A 21 4.70 -6.99 8.96
CA PRO A 21 4.21 -7.30 10.30
C PRO A 21 3.13 -6.30 10.73
N GLU A 22 2.18 -6.70 11.58
CA GLU A 22 1.02 -5.86 11.96
C GLU A 22 1.41 -4.51 12.56
N ASN A 23 2.53 -4.45 13.27
CA ASN A 23 3.04 -3.22 13.88
C ASN A 23 3.68 -2.25 12.87
N PHE A 24 3.89 -2.67 11.61
CA PHE A 24 4.43 -1.80 10.56
C PHE A 24 3.56 -0.55 10.34
N TRP A 25 2.24 -0.72 10.46
CA TRP A 25 1.25 0.33 10.23
C TRP A 25 1.15 1.37 11.35
N GLN A 26 2.01 1.30 12.36
CA GLN A 26 2.10 2.27 13.45
C GLN A 26 3.05 3.44 13.13
N CYS A 27 3.71 3.44 11.97
CA CYS A 27 4.66 4.47 11.56
C CYS A 27 3.92 5.76 11.14
N LYS A 28 3.67 6.66 12.10
CA LYS A 28 2.85 7.87 11.91
C LYS A 28 3.45 8.91 10.95
N GLU A 29 4.77 8.93 10.83
CA GLU A 29 5.52 9.88 10.00
C GLU A 29 5.77 9.36 8.57
N LEU A 30 5.37 8.11 8.26
CA LEU A 30 5.61 7.54 6.93
C LEU A 30 4.71 8.21 5.89
N GLU A 31 5.34 8.80 4.90
CA GLU A 31 4.71 9.51 3.78
C GLU A 31 4.66 8.62 2.53
N GLU A 32 5.72 7.86 2.27
CA GLU A 32 5.84 7.02 1.08
C GLU A 32 6.31 5.61 1.40
N LEU A 33 5.67 4.62 0.77
CA LEU A 33 6.04 3.21 0.84
C LEU A 33 6.10 2.61 -0.56
N ASP A 34 7.24 2.00 -0.90
CA ASP A 34 7.40 1.21 -2.12
C ASP A 34 7.55 -0.28 -1.80
N LEU A 35 6.58 -1.07 -2.27
CA LEU A 35 6.55 -2.53 -2.15
C LEU A 35 6.70 -3.22 -3.52
N SER A 36 7.09 -2.48 -4.56
CA SER A 36 7.11 -2.99 -5.93
C SER A 36 8.04 -4.19 -6.09
N GLY A 37 7.68 -5.18 -6.91
CA GLY A 37 8.53 -6.35 -7.16
C GLY A 37 8.62 -7.32 -5.99
N ASN A 38 7.71 -7.26 -5.02
CA ASN A 38 7.59 -8.26 -3.97
C ASN A 38 6.42 -9.23 -4.26
N PRO A 39 6.51 -10.50 -3.83
CA PRO A 39 5.37 -11.41 -3.82
C PRO A 39 4.41 -11.12 -2.65
N ILE A 40 4.25 -9.85 -2.26
CA ILE A 40 3.50 -9.47 -1.08
C ILE A 40 2.00 -9.59 -1.33
N HIS A 41 1.31 -10.28 -0.44
CA HIS A 41 -0.15 -10.28 -0.43
C HIS A 41 -0.64 -9.10 0.38
N VAL A 42 -1.28 -8.13 -0.27
CA VAL A 42 -1.87 -6.98 0.42
C VAL A 42 -3.12 -7.46 1.17
N PRO A 43 -3.18 -7.29 2.51
CA PRO A 43 -4.35 -7.72 3.25
C PRO A 43 -5.54 -6.79 3.04
N ASP A 44 -6.75 -7.35 3.05
CA ASP A 44 -8.01 -6.59 2.94
C ASP A 44 -8.20 -5.53 4.02
N HIS A 45 -7.54 -5.69 5.17
CA HIS A 45 -7.57 -4.74 6.29
C HIS A 45 -6.55 -3.60 6.15
N LEU A 46 -5.74 -3.56 5.08
CA LEU A 46 -4.78 -2.48 4.83
C LEU A 46 -5.41 -1.07 4.92
N PRO A 47 -6.62 -0.81 4.39
CA PRO A 47 -7.25 0.51 4.50
C PRO A 47 -7.48 0.95 5.95
N SER A 48 -7.85 0.02 6.84
CA SER A 48 -7.99 0.27 8.28
C SER A 48 -6.65 0.54 8.95
N CYS A 49 -5.59 -0.14 8.51
CA CYS A 49 -4.23 0.08 8.99
C CYS A 49 -3.72 1.48 8.65
N ILE A 50 -3.78 1.88 7.38
CA ILE A 50 -3.25 3.17 6.93
C ILE A 50 -4.10 4.37 7.37
N LYS A 51 -5.38 4.15 7.76
CA LYS A 51 -6.20 5.20 8.39
C LYS A 51 -5.52 5.82 9.62
N HIS A 52 -4.67 5.06 10.30
CA HIS A 52 -3.93 5.50 11.49
C HIS A 52 -2.57 6.14 11.16
N MET A 53 -2.24 6.33 9.88
CA MET A 53 -1.00 6.93 9.39
C MET A 53 -1.29 8.28 8.72
N PRO A 54 -1.36 9.39 9.50
CA PRO A 54 -1.85 10.68 9.01
C PRO A 54 -0.93 11.33 7.95
N ALA A 55 0.34 10.95 7.91
CA ALA A 55 1.30 11.49 6.95
C ALA A 55 1.35 10.71 5.62
N PHE A 56 0.68 9.55 5.54
CA PHE A 56 0.83 8.61 4.43
C PHE A 56 0.16 9.12 3.15
N LYS A 57 0.97 9.27 2.09
CA LYS A 57 0.59 9.91 0.83
C LYS A 57 0.65 8.97 -0.35
N THR A 58 1.69 8.15 -0.41
CA THR A 58 2.03 7.40 -1.62
C THR A 58 2.28 5.94 -1.30
N LEU A 59 1.57 5.07 -2.01
CA LEU A 59 1.78 3.63 -1.97
C LEU A 59 2.11 3.12 -3.38
N LYS A 60 3.31 2.55 -3.54
CA LYS A 60 3.74 1.94 -4.81
C LYS A 60 3.70 0.42 -4.68
N MET A 61 2.98 -0.21 -5.58
CA MET A 61 2.69 -1.65 -5.57
C MET A 61 2.75 -2.18 -7.01
N SER A 62 3.91 -2.01 -7.65
CA SER A 62 4.11 -2.51 -9.01
C SER A 62 4.64 -3.94 -9.01
N ARG A 63 4.41 -4.72 -10.08
CA ARG A 63 4.92 -6.10 -10.21
C ARG A 63 4.48 -7.05 -9.07
N LEU A 64 3.28 -6.86 -8.54
CA LEU A 64 2.71 -7.79 -7.56
C LEU A 64 2.10 -9.01 -8.25
N GLU A 65 2.23 -10.18 -7.62
CA GLU A 65 1.63 -11.41 -8.13
C GLU A 65 0.11 -11.43 -7.98
N LYS A 66 -0.41 -10.82 -6.92
CA LYS A 66 -1.85 -10.70 -6.68
C LYS A 66 -2.14 -9.44 -5.87
N PHE A 67 -3.13 -8.68 -6.31
CA PHE A 67 -3.67 -7.55 -5.55
C PHE A 67 -5.18 -7.69 -5.43
N THR A 68 -5.65 -7.77 -4.19
CA THR A 68 -7.08 -7.72 -3.85
C THR A 68 -7.23 -6.62 -2.80
N ILE A 69 -8.15 -5.70 -3.04
CA ILE A 69 -8.55 -4.73 -2.04
C ILE A 69 -10.06 -4.81 -1.92
N SER A 70 -10.59 -4.88 -0.70
CA SER A 70 -12.04 -4.99 -0.47
C SER A 70 -12.72 -3.64 -0.19
N THR A 71 -11.94 -2.57 0.08
CA THR A 71 -12.46 -1.25 0.49
C THR A 71 -11.60 -0.10 -0.02
N SER A 72 -12.17 1.11 -0.08
CA SER A 72 -11.45 2.32 -0.46
C SER A 72 -10.34 2.72 0.51
N PHE A 73 -9.28 3.35 0.01
CA PHE A 73 -8.25 3.96 0.84
C PHE A 73 -8.71 5.34 1.33
N PRO A 74 -8.90 5.56 2.64
CA PRO A 74 -9.49 6.80 3.13
C PRO A 74 -8.58 8.03 2.98
N ASN A 75 -7.26 7.85 2.82
CA ASN A 75 -6.28 8.94 2.95
C ASN A 75 -5.08 8.88 1.99
N VAL A 76 -5.11 8.05 0.93
CA VAL A 76 -3.95 7.91 0.03
C VAL A 76 -4.19 8.72 -1.25
N PRO A 77 -3.62 9.92 -1.41
CA PRO A 77 -3.80 10.74 -2.61
C PRO A 77 -3.23 10.09 -3.88
N GLU A 78 -2.24 9.21 -3.76
CA GLU A 78 -1.60 8.58 -4.91
C GLU A 78 -1.29 7.10 -4.68
N ILE A 79 -1.82 6.24 -5.55
CA ILE A 79 -1.52 4.82 -5.58
C ILE A 79 -0.98 4.49 -6.96
N VAL A 80 0.23 3.94 -7.01
CA VAL A 80 0.90 3.55 -8.24
C VAL A 80 0.92 2.03 -8.32
N MET A 81 0.25 1.47 -9.31
CA MET A 81 -0.03 0.05 -9.46
C MET A 81 0.21 -0.38 -10.91
N ASN A 82 1.48 -0.63 -11.26
CA ASN A 82 1.87 -1.01 -12.63
C ASN A 82 2.23 -2.50 -12.69
N GLN A 83 1.96 -3.16 -13.81
CA GLN A 83 2.34 -4.57 -14.03
C GLN A 83 1.80 -5.54 -12.95
N ILE A 84 0.54 -5.41 -12.54
CA ILE A 84 -0.09 -6.38 -11.63
C ILE A 84 -0.57 -7.60 -12.44
N LYS A 85 -0.20 -8.83 -12.02
CA LYS A 85 -0.62 -10.05 -12.72
C LYS A 85 -2.13 -10.33 -12.61
N SER A 86 -2.72 -10.06 -11.44
CA SER A 86 -4.16 -10.19 -11.22
C SER A 86 -4.66 -9.09 -10.28
N PHE A 87 -5.67 -8.35 -10.73
CA PHE A 87 -6.34 -7.29 -9.99
C PHE A 87 -7.84 -7.59 -9.94
N GLU A 88 -8.40 -7.67 -8.73
CA GLU A 88 -9.84 -7.83 -8.52
C GLU A 88 -10.41 -6.50 -8.05
N ILE A 89 -11.32 -5.91 -8.83
CA ILE A 89 -12.04 -4.69 -8.46
C ILE A 89 -13.06 -5.07 -7.38
N PRO A 90 -13.00 -4.50 -6.17
CA PRO A 90 -14.05 -4.77 -5.18
C PRO A 90 -15.36 -4.11 -5.57
N ASP A 91 -16.47 -4.73 -5.15
CA ASP A 91 -17.83 -4.21 -5.33
C ASP A 91 -18.05 -2.81 -4.69
N THR A 92 -17.13 -2.36 -3.83
CA THR A 92 -17.15 -1.06 -3.15
C THR A 92 -16.45 0.08 -3.90
N PHE A 93 -15.98 -0.15 -5.14
CA PHE A 93 -15.18 0.81 -5.92
C PHE A 93 -15.91 2.08 -6.38
N GLU A 94 -17.19 2.28 -6.02
CA GLU A 94 -18.00 3.41 -6.51
C GLU A 94 -17.59 4.80 -6.01
N GLN A 95 -16.66 4.96 -5.06
CA GLN A 95 -16.42 6.29 -4.45
C GLN A 95 -14.99 6.74 -4.17
N ALA A 96 -13.92 6.03 -4.58
CA ALA A 96 -12.59 6.43 -4.13
C ALA A 96 -11.47 6.35 -5.18
N LEU A 97 -10.89 7.53 -5.37
CA LEU A 97 -9.53 7.81 -5.81
C LEU A 97 -9.22 7.65 -7.31
N THR A 98 -8.66 8.75 -7.82
CA THR A 98 -8.01 8.91 -9.11
C THR A 98 -6.88 7.89 -9.27
N ILE A 99 -7.18 6.69 -9.78
CA ILE A 99 -6.14 5.79 -10.25
C ILE A 99 -5.46 6.48 -11.43
N ARG A 100 -4.21 6.95 -11.25
CA ARG A 100 -3.52 7.74 -12.29
C ARG A 100 -2.76 6.91 -13.30
N SER A 101 -2.54 5.62 -13.05
CA SER A 101 -1.92 4.70 -14.00
C SER A 101 -2.31 3.25 -13.67
N LEU A 102 -3.02 2.62 -14.61
CA LEU A 102 -3.17 1.18 -14.75
C LEU A 102 -2.55 0.86 -16.11
N GLU A 103 -1.26 0.54 -16.13
CA GLU A 103 -0.57 -0.01 -17.30
C GLU A 103 0.11 -1.35 -16.95
#